data_AF-A0A9Q8VT61-F1
#
_entry.id   AF-A0A9Q8VT61-F1
#
_cell.length_a   1.000
_cell.length_b   1.000
_cell.length_c   1.000
_cell.angle_alpha   90.00
_cell.angle_beta   90.00
_cell.angle_gamma   90.00
#
_symmetry.space_group_name_H-M   'P 1'
#
loop_
_entity.id
_entity.type
_entity.pdbx_description
1 polymer ?
#
loop_
_entity_poly.entity_id
_entity_poly.type
_entity_poly.pdbx_seq_one_letter_code
_entity_poly.pdbx_strand_id
1 'polypeptide(L)'
;MAAVTTDLIRELRERTSAGMMDCKKALEENNADIEKAITWLREKGIAKAAKKAGRETKEGRVVSYIHGNGKIGVLVELNSETDFVSKNEDFEVLGKEICMQIAAMNPLYLNEESIPAADLEKEKTIMKSQLEAEGKKADQIEKILPGKIKKYVSEVCLVNQAFFKDDSKTIDDLVKEAIAKFGENITVARFVRFQVGGL
;
A
#
# COMPACT_ATOMS: atom_id res chain seq x y z
N MET A 1 -12.18 30.22 17.96
CA MET A 1 -11.93 28.82 17.52
C MET A 1 -13.26 28.20 17.20
N ALA A 2 -13.39 27.50 16.07
CA ALA A 2 -14.60 26.75 15.77
C ALA A 2 -14.77 25.63 16.81
N ALA A 3 -15.99 25.43 17.31
CA ALA A 3 -16.26 24.44 18.34
C ALA A 3 -16.25 23.03 17.75
N VAL A 4 -15.49 22.11 18.34
CA VAL A 4 -15.55 20.69 18.00
C VAL A 4 -16.83 20.10 18.58
N THR A 5 -17.77 19.73 17.71
CA THR A 5 -19.06 19.15 18.10
C THR A 5 -19.08 17.64 17.96
N THR A 6 -19.98 16.97 18.68
CA THR A 6 -20.18 15.52 18.59
C THR A 6 -20.54 15.07 17.17
N ASP A 7 -21.30 15.87 16.44
CA ASP A 7 -21.67 15.60 15.05
C ASP A 7 -20.47 15.65 14.12
N LEU A 8 -19.58 16.64 14.27
CA LEU A 8 -18.35 16.71 13.47
C LEU A 8 -17.42 15.53 13.76
N ILE A 9 -17.31 15.12 15.03
CA ILE A 9 -16.53 13.93 15.41
C ILE A 9 -17.12 12.67 14.77
N ARG A 10 -18.45 12.53 14.79
CA ARG A 10 -19.17 11.42 14.17
C ARG A 10 -18.95 11.39 12.66
N GLU A 11 -19.12 12.52 11.98
CA GLU A 11 -18.91 12.65 10.53
C GLU A 11 -17.48 12.27 10.15
N LEU A 12 -16.48 12.82 10.86
CA LEU A 12 -15.09 12.49 10.61
C LEU A 12 -14.81 11.00 10.83
N ARG A 13 -15.41 10.40 11.88
CA ARG A 13 -15.28 8.96 12.16
C ARG A 13 -15.92 8.11 11.07
N GLU A 14 -17.08 8.48 10.55
CA GLU A 14 -17.73 7.77 9.45
C GLU A 14 -16.88 7.82 8.17
N ARG A 15 -16.25 8.97 7.89
CA ARG A 15 -15.39 9.15 6.71
C ARG A 15 -14.03 8.46 6.81
N THR A 16 -13.48 8.31 8.02
CA THR A 16 -12.10 7.82 8.21
C THR A 16 -11.99 6.46 8.89
N SER A 17 -13.06 5.98 9.51
CA SER A 17 -13.06 4.83 10.42
C SER A 17 -12.09 4.94 11.61
N ALA A 18 -11.55 6.13 11.90
CA ALA A 18 -10.60 6.31 12.99
C ALA A 18 -11.28 6.24 14.37
N GLY A 19 -10.48 6.02 15.42
CA GLY A 19 -10.97 5.99 16.80
C GLY A 19 -11.57 7.33 17.23
N MET A 20 -12.63 7.30 18.04
CA MET A 20 -13.38 8.48 18.48
C MET A 20 -12.47 9.60 19.04
N MET A 21 -11.50 9.23 19.87
CA MET A 21 -10.57 10.19 20.48
C MET A 21 -9.56 10.75 19.48
N ASP A 22 -9.14 9.95 18.49
CA ASP A 22 -8.27 10.42 17.41
C ASP A 22 -9.02 11.42 16.52
N CYS A 23 -10.30 11.15 16.17
CA CYS A 23 -11.14 12.09 15.42
C CYS A 23 -11.33 13.41 16.17
N LYS A 24 -11.66 13.34 17.47
CA LYS A 24 -11.79 14.55 18.30
C LYS A 24 -10.51 15.37 18.30
N LYS A 25 -9.37 14.72 18.56
CA LYS A 25 -8.06 15.38 18.57
C LYS A 25 -7.72 15.99 17.21
N ALA A 26 -7.98 15.28 16.13
CA ALA A 26 -7.73 15.77 14.78
C ALA A 26 -8.52 17.05 14.48
N LEU A 27 -9.79 17.11 14.91
CA LEU A 27 -10.61 18.32 14.77
C LEU A 27 -10.10 19.46 15.65
N GLU A 28 -9.67 19.18 16.88
CA GLU A 28 -9.09 20.20 17.79
C GLU A 28 -7.82 20.83 17.21
N GLU A 29 -6.90 20.02 16.67
CA GLU A 29 -5.63 20.47 16.08
C GLU A 29 -5.82 21.21 14.76
N ASN A 30 -6.96 21.01 14.08
CA ASN A 30 -7.23 21.55 12.75
C ASN A 30 -8.40 22.54 12.73
N ASN A 31 -8.74 23.17 13.86
CA ASN A 31 -9.79 24.19 13.95
C ASN A 31 -11.17 23.72 13.44
N ALA A 32 -11.54 22.47 13.75
CA ALA A 32 -12.77 21.81 13.30
C ALA A 32 -12.95 21.69 11.77
N ASP A 33 -11.87 21.83 11.01
CA ASP A 33 -11.83 21.63 9.55
C ASP A 33 -11.70 20.13 9.24
N ILE A 34 -12.76 19.55 8.64
CA ILE A 34 -12.82 18.11 8.38
C ILE A 34 -11.74 17.65 7.39
N GLU A 35 -11.51 18.38 6.30
CA GLU A 35 -10.53 17.96 5.28
C GLU A 35 -9.11 17.99 5.81
N LYS A 36 -8.78 19.02 6.60
CA LYS A 36 -7.48 19.08 7.30
C LYS A 36 -7.37 18.00 8.38
N ALA A 37 -8.45 17.72 9.11
CA ALA A 37 -8.46 16.66 10.10
C ALA A 37 -8.28 15.27 9.47
N ILE A 38 -8.85 15.01 8.29
CA ILE A 38 -8.63 13.77 7.52
C ILE A 38 -7.15 13.63 7.15
N THR A 39 -6.57 14.70 6.59
CA THR A 39 -5.14 14.71 6.21
C THR A 39 -4.26 14.46 7.43
N TRP A 40 -4.54 15.14 8.54
CA TRP A 40 -3.82 14.96 9.80
C TRP A 40 -3.94 13.54 10.35
N LEU A 41 -5.14 12.93 10.31
CA LEU A 41 -5.35 11.54 10.74
C LEU A 41 -4.54 10.57 9.89
N ARG A 42 -4.47 10.79 8.57
CA ARG A 42 -3.70 9.97 7.64
C ARG A 42 -2.21 10.04 7.97
N GLU A 43 -1.65 11.23 8.12
CA GLU A 43 -0.24 11.43 8.49
C GLU A 43 0.10 10.79 9.84
N LYS A 44 -0.74 10.99 10.86
CA LYS A 44 -0.54 10.38 12.18
C LYS A 44 -0.74 8.87 12.15
N GLY A 45 -1.66 8.38 11.33
CA GLY A 45 -1.91 6.96 11.11
C GLY A 45 -0.67 6.26 10.55
N ILE A 46 -0.06 6.82 9.50
CA ILE A 46 1.19 6.34 8.91
C ILE A 46 2.31 6.28 9.95
N ALA A 47 2.46 7.32 10.77
CA ALA A 47 3.46 7.35 11.84
C ALA A 47 3.19 6.29 12.95
N LYS A 48 1.91 6.05 13.30
CA LYS A 48 1.52 4.98 14.23
C LYS A 48 1.80 3.60 13.64
N ALA A 49 1.55 3.42 12.34
CA ALA A 49 1.80 2.17 11.64
C ALA A 49 3.30 1.83 11.60
N ALA A 50 4.16 2.81 11.32
CA ALA A 50 5.62 2.63 11.36
C ALA A 50 6.11 2.14 12.73
N LYS A 51 5.50 2.61 13.83
CA LYS A 51 5.83 2.14 15.20
C LYS A 51 5.39 0.70 15.49
N LYS A 52 4.50 0.13 14.66
CA LYS A 52 3.97 -1.23 14.80
C LYS A 52 4.62 -2.22 13.83
N ALA A 53 5.32 -1.75 12.79
CA ALA A 53 5.89 -2.59 11.73
C ALA A 53 6.80 -3.73 12.24
N GLY A 54 7.48 -3.55 13.37
CA GLY A 54 8.34 -4.57 13.98
C GLY A 54 7.63 -5.62 14.85
N ARG A 55 6.30 -5.55 14.99
CA ARG A 55 5.53 -6.53 15.78
C ARG A 55 5.23 -7.77 14.94
N GLU A 56 5.31 -8.93 15.58
CA GLU A 56 5.00 -10.20 14.90
C GLU A 56 3.52 -10.29 14.49
N THR A 57 3.28 -10.77 13.27
CA THR A 57 1.94 -10.99 12.70
C THR A 57 1.76 -12.48 12.36
N LYS A 58 1.37 -13.27 13.37
CA LYS A 58 1.24 -14.74 13.27
C LYS A 58 -0.17 -15.22 12.92
N GLU A 59 -1.16 -14.34 13.03
CA GLU A 59 -2.53 -14.58 12.61
C GLU A 59 -2.79 -13.93 11.25
N GLY A 60 -3.92 -14.22 10.62
CA GLY A 60 -4.21 -13.64 9.31
C GLY A 60 -5.26 -14.39 8.51
N ARG A 61 -5.34 -14.06 7.23
CA ARG A 61 -6.27 -14.68 6.30
C ARG A 61 -5.66 -14.77 4.90
N VAL A 62 -5.89 -15.91 4.26
CA VAL A 62 -5.69 -16.03 2.81
C VAL A 62 -6.95 -15.52 2.12
N VAL A 63 -6.78 -14.49 1.29
CA VAL A 63 -7.85 -13.88 0.50
C VAL A 63 -7.63 -14.20 -0.96
N SER A 64 -8.73 -14.39 -1.70
CA SER A 64 -8.70 -14.76 -3.11
C SER A 64 -9.54 -13.82 -3.96
N TYR A 65 -9.17 -13.70 -5.23
CA TYR A 65 -9.93 -12.97 -6.23
C TYR A 65 -9.83 -13.66 -7.59
N ILE A 66 -10.97 -13.86 -8.24
CA ILE A 66 -11.07 -14.46 -9.58
C ILE A 66 -11.63 -13.40 -10.52
N HIS A 67 -10.94 -13.14 -11.62
CA HIS A 67 -11.30 -12.11 -12.60
C HIS A 67 -11.45 -12.66 -14.01
N GLY A 68 -12.17 -11.92 -14.85
CA GLY A 68 -12.28 -12.19 -16.29
C GLY A 68 -12.83 -13.57 -16.63
N ASN A 69 -13.89 -14.01 -15.95
CA ASN A 69 -14.51 -15.33 -16.10
C ASN A 69 -13.53 -16.49 -15.85
N GLY A 70 -12.67 -16.37 -14.82
CA GLY A 70 -11.73 -17.41 -14.43
C GLY A 70 -10.39 -17.37 -15.17
N LYS A 71 -10.14 -16.33 -15.99
CA LYS A 71 -8.86 -16.18 -16.71
C LYS A 71 -7.71 -15.69 -15.84
N ILE A 72 -8.01 -15.01 -14.73
CA ILE A 72 -7.00 -14.56 -13.76
C ILE A 72 -7.46 -14.99 -12.37
N GLY A 73 -6.54 -15.57 -11.60
CA GLY A 73 -6.76 -15.93 -10.20
C GLY A 73 -5.64 -15.40 -9.32
N VAL A 74 -5.98 -14.78 -8.19
CA VAL A 74 -5.02 -14.22 -7.24
C VAL A 74 -5.30 -14.77 -5.85
N LEU A 75 -4.23 -15.10 -5.12
CA LEU A 75 -4.24 -15.36 -3.69
C LEU A 75 -3.27 -14.42 -2.98
N VAL A 76 -3.69 -13.88 -1.83
CA VAL A 76 -2.87 -13.06 -0.94
C VAL A 76 -2.95 -13.62 0.45
N GLU A 77 -1.80 -13.81 1.10
CA GLU A 77 -1.72 -14.04 2.54
C GLU A 77 -1.52 -12.69 3.24
N LEU A 78 -2.54 -12.27 4.00
CA LEU A 78 -2.54 -11.03 4.77
C LEU A 78 -2.53 -11.36 6.25
N ASN A 79 -1.51 -10.90 6.97
CA ASN A 79 -1.29 -11.24 8.37
C ASN A 79 -1.65 -10.07 9.29
N SER A 80 -2.05 -10.40 10.52
CA SER A 80 -2.35 -9.48 11.62
C SER A 80 -1.72 -9.98 12.93
N GLU A 81 -1.73 -9.15 13.98
CA GLU A 81 -1.26 -9.57 15.31
C GLU A 81 -2.23 -10.59 15.94
N THR A 82 -3.55 -10.39 15.79
CA THR A 82 -4.59 -11.24 16.40
C THR A 82 -5.59 -11.81 15.39
N ASP A 83 -6.26 -12.89 15.79
CA ASP A 83 -7.31 -13.53 14.99
C ASP A 83 -8.60 -12.69 14.96
N PHE A 84 -8.85 -11.89 16.00
CA PHE A 84 -9.97 -10.94 16.06
C PHE A 84 -9.95 -9.95 14.89
N VAL A 85 -8.77 -9.39 14.56
CA VAL A 85 -8.63 -8.50 13.39
C VAL A 85 -8.81 -9.29 12.09
N SER A 86 -8.21 -10.48 11.97
CA SER A 86 -8.28 -11.29 10.74
C SER A 86 -9.70 -11.74 10.35
N LYS A 87 -10.60 -11.84 11.33
CA LYS A 87 -12.01 -12.21 11.16
C LYS A 87 -12.93 -11.03 10.86
N ASN A 88 -12.41 -9.80 10.88
CA ASN A 88 -13.19 -8.60 10.59
C ASN A 88 -13.49 -8.48 9.08
N GLU A 89 -14.71 -8.05 8.73
CA GLU A 89 -15.11 -7.86 7.33
C GLU A 89 -14.24 -6.83 6.61
N ASP A 90 -13.85 -5.75 7.27
CA ASP A 90 -12.96 -4.73 6.70
C ASP A 90 -11.56 -5.27 6.38
N PHE A 91 -11.10 -6.28 7.14
CA PHE A 91 -9.83 -6.96 6.88
C PHE A 91 -9.92 -7.84 5.61
N GLU A 92 -11.06 -8.52 5.43
CA GLU A 92 -11.33 -9.26 4.20
C GLU A 92 -11.44 -8.33 2.99
N VAL A 93 -12.10 -7.17 3.15
CA VAL A 93 -12.20 -6.13 2.11
C VAL A 93 -10.80 -5.65 1.71
N LEU A 94 -9.93 -5.34 2.67
CA LEU A 94 -8.53 -4.96 2.38
C LEU A 94 -7.81 -6.03 1.55
N GLY A 95 -7.91 -7.31 1.94
CA GLY A 95 -7.30 -8.40 1.19
C GLY A 95 -7.86 -8.51 -0.24
N LYS A 96 -9.16 -8.28 -0.44
CA LYS A 96 -9.78 -8.27 -1.78
C LYS A 96 -9.29 -7.09 -2.63
N GLU A 97 -9.15 -5.92 -2.04
CA GLU A 97 -8.58 -4.74 -2.72
C GLU A 97 -7.15 -4.99 -3.21
N ILE A 98 -6.32 -5.59 -2.35
CA ILE A 98 -4.95 -5.98 -2.71
C ILE A 98 -4.95 -7.06 -3.80
N CYS A 99 -5.85 -8.05 -3.73
CA CYS A 99 -5.96 -9.06 -4.78
C CYS A 99 -6.38 -8.44 -6.14
N MET A 100 -7.30 -7.48 -6.14
CA MET A 100 -7.70 -6.75 -7.35
C MET A 100 -6.56 -5.93 -7.92
N GLN A 101 -5.78 -5.25 -7.07
CA GLN A 101 -4.55 -4.56 -7.48
C GLN A 101 -3.60 -5.53 -8.19
N ILE A 102 -3.29 -6.67 -7.58
CA ILE A 102 -2.37 -7.66 -8.15
C ILE A 102 -2.90 -8.18 -9.48
N ALA A 103 -4.21 -8.47 -9.57
CA ALA A 103 -4.83 -8.93 -10.81
C ALA A 103 -4.63 -7.93 -11.96
N ALA A 104 -4.81 -6.64 -11.69
CA ALA A 104 -4.74 -5.55 -12.65
C ALA A 104 -3.29 -5.14 -13.00
N MET A 105 -2.43 -5.01 -11.99
CA MET A 105 -1.11 -4.38 -12.11
C MET A 105 0.05 -5.38 -12.23
N ASN A 106 -0.22 -6.67 -12.02
CA ASN A 106 0.76 -7.77 -12.20
C ASN A 106 2.14 -7.49 -11.57
N PRO A 107 2.22 -7.14 -10.27
CA PRO A 107 3.51 -7.01 -9.59
C PRO A 107 4.28 -8.33 -9.65
N LEU A 108 5.60 -8.24 -9.78
CA LEU A 108 6.50 -9.39 -9.81
C LEU A 108 7.05 -9.72 -8.41
N TYR A 109 7.18 -8.68 -7.57
CA TYR A 109 7.77 -8.79 -6.24
C TYR A 109 6.86 -8.14 -5.21
N LEU A 110 7.03 -8.51 -3.94
CA LEU A 110 6.34 -7.86 -2.84
C LEU A 110 6.87 -6.44 -2.60
N ASN A 111 8.18 -6.32 -2.46
CA ASN A 111 8.92 -5.12 -2.10
C ASN A 111 10.31 -5.12 -2.75
N GLU A 112 11.07 -4.04 -2.57
CA GLU A 112 12.42 -3.86 -3.11
C GLU A 112 13.39 -4.94 -2.64
N GLU A 113 13.28 -5.37 -1.38
CA GLU A 113 14.14 -6.40 -0.79
C GLU A 113 13.89 -7.78 -1.40
N SER A 114 12.72 -8.00 -1.99
CA SER A 114 12.35 -9.25 -2.65
C SER A 114 12.87 -9.35 -4.08
N ILE A 115 13.46 -8.29 -4.64
CA ILE A 115 14.02 -8.30 -6.00
C ILE A 115 15.35 -9.06 -5.99
N PRO A 116 15.51 -10.15 -6.76
CA PRO A 116 16.80 -10.81 -6.89
C PRO A 116 17.86 -9.85 -7.44
N ALA A 117 19.05 -9.84 -6.83
CA ALA A 117 20.13 -8.96 -7.26
C ALA A 117 20.48 -9.12 -8.75
N ALA A 118 20.40 -10.36 -9.28
CA ALA A 118 20.63 -10.63 -10.69
C ALA A 118 19.63 -9.93 -11.62
N ASP A 119 18.34 -9.88 -11.23
CA ASP A 119 17.30 -9.23 -12.03
C ASP A 119 17.46 -7.71 -12.00
N LEU A 120 17.77 -7.15 -10.83
CA LEU A 120 18.02 -5.72 -10.68
C LEU A 120 19.24 -5.26 -11.49
N GLU A 121 20.35 -6.00 -11.45
CA GLU A 121 21.56 -5.67 -12.22
C GLU A 121 21.35 -5.82 -13.74
N LYS A 122 20.59 -6.84 -14.15
CA LYS A 122 20.17 -7.01 -15.54
C LYS A 122 19.35 -5.81 -16.02
N GLU A 123 18.36 -5.38 -15.24
CA GLU A 123 17.52 -4.24 -15.59
C GLU A 123 18.32 -2.93 -15.63
N LYS A 124 19.21 -2.70 -14.66
CA LYS A 124 20.14 -1.55 -14.67
C LYS A 124 20.99 -1.51 -15.94
N THR A 125 21.50 -2.66 -16.36
CA THR A 125 22.31 -2.78 -17.58
C THR A 125 21.48 -2.41 -18.82
N ILE A 126 20.25 -2.95 -18.93
CA ILE A 126 19.33 -2.63 -20.02
C ILE A 126 19.03 -1.12 -20.06
N MET A 127 18.70 -0.52 -18.92
CA MET A 127 18.41 0.91 -18.81
C MET A 127 19.62 1.78 -19.19
N LYS A 128 20.83 1.38 -18.79
CA LYS A 128 22.06 2.08 -19.17
C LYS A 128 22.28 2.02 -20.68
N SER A 129 22.18 0.84 -21.28
CA SER A 129 22.33 0.66 -22.74
C SER A 129 21.27 1.45 -23.53
N GLN A 130 20.03 1.53 -23.04
CA GLN A 130 19.00 2.37 -23.64
C GLN A 130 19.39 3.86 -23.64
N LEU A 131 19.87 4.38 -22.51
CA LEU A 131 20.27 5.79 -22.41
C LEU A 131 21.52 6.10 -23.26
N GLU A 132 22.46 5.16 -23.37
CA GLU A 132 23.60 5.29 -24.28
C GLU A 132 23.16 5.36 -25.75
N ALA A 133 22.20 4.50 -26.14
CA ALA A 133 21.62 4.52 -27.49
C ALA A 133 20.84 5.81 -27.78
N GLU A 134 20.23 6.43 -26.77
CA GLU A 134 19.62 7.77 -26.85
C GLU A 134 20.65 8.92 -26.90
N GLY A 135 21.95 8.62 -26.91
CA GLY A 135 23.04 9.59 -27.01
C GLY A 135 23.35 10.32 -25.70
N LYS A 136 22.90 9.81 -24.55
CA LYS A 136 23.24 10.38 -23.23
C LYS A 136 24.69 10.04 -22.88
N LYS A 137 25.41 11.01 -22.31
CA LYS A 137 26.78 10.82 -21.79
C LYS A 137 26.76 10.18 -20.41
N ALA A 138 27.89 9.59 -19.98
CA ALA A 138 28.05 8.93 -18.68
C ALA A 138 27.51 9.77 -17.51
N ASP A 139 27.92 11.05 -17.41
CA ASP A 139 27.48 11.96 -16.34
C ASP A 139 25.95 12.21 -16.34
N GLN A 140 25.31 12.13 -17.52
CA GLN A 140 23.85 12.27 -17.63
C GLN A 140 23.15 10.97 -17.22
N ILE A 141 23.72 9.82 -17.61
CA ILE A 141 23.20 8.49 -17.27
C ILE A 141 23.19 8.31 -15.76
N GLU A 142 24.29 8.63 -15.07
CA GLU A 142 24.38 8.52 -13.59
C GLU A 142 23.32 9.37 -12.88
N LYS A 143 22.92 10.50 -13.47
CA LYS A 143 21.86 11.36 -12.93
C LYS A 143 20.44 10.85 -13.23
N ILE A 144 20.24 10.17 -14.36
CA ILE A 144 18.91 9.69 -14.82
C ILE A 144 18.58 8.31 -14.25
N LEU A 145 19.57 7.43 -14.16
CA LEU A 145 19.40 6.02 -13.82
C LEU A 145 18.67 5.80 -12.47
N PRO A 146 18.97 6.53 -11.38
CA PRO A 146 18.25 6.35 -10.11
C PRO A 146 16.74 6.58 -10.24
N GLY A 147 16.32 7.56 -11.05
CA GLY A 147 14.91 7.84 -11.30
C GLY A 147 14.21 6.73 -12.10
N LYS A 148 14.91 6.15 -13.10
CA LYS A 148 14.40 4.99 -13.86
C LYS A 148 14.28 3.75 -12.97
N ILE A 149 15.27 3.49 -12.10
CA ILE A 149 15.21 2.38 -11.14
C ILE A 149 14.03 2.55 -10.19
N LYS A 150 13.84 3.76 -9.63
CA LYS A 150 12.70 4.06 -8.75
C LYS A 150 11.37 3.80 -9.46
N LYS A 151 11.26 4.20 -10.73
CA LYS A 151 10.07 3.93 -11.55
C LYS A 151 9.85 2.43 -11.74
N TYR A 152 10.88 1.69 -12.11
CA TYR A 152 10.82 0.24 -12.25
C TYR A 152 10.33 -0.43 -10.97
N VAL A 153 10.93 -0.10 -9.82
CA VAL A 153 10.49 -0.57 -8.50
C VAL A 153 9.01 -0.29 -8.27
N SER A 154 8.53 0.94 -8.57
CA SER A 154 7.12 1.29 -8.40
C SER A 154 6.16 0.54 -9.34
N GLU A 155 6.67 -0.07 -10.41
CA GLU A 155 5.87 -0.87 -11.34
C GLU A 155 5.88 -2.36 -10.95
N VAL A 156 7.01 -2.89 -10.48
CA VAL A 156 7.17 -4.33 -10.24
C VAL A 156 6.97 -4.76 -8.78
N CYS A 157 7.08 -3.85 -7.80
CA CYS A 157 6.90 -4.16 -6.38
C CYS A 157 5.51 -3.75 -5.90
N LEU A 158 4.73 -4.73 -5.42
CA LEU A 158 3.35 -4.52 -4.99
C LEU A 158 3.21 -3.35 -4.01
N VAL A 159 4.02 -3.30 -2.95
CA VAL A 159 3.87 -2.28 -1.90
C VAL A 159 4.19 -0.86 -2.41
N ASN A 160 5.04 -0.73 -3.43
CA ASN A 160 5.44 0.54 -4.03
C ASN A 160 4.48 1.01 -5.15
N GLN A 161 3.59 0.15 -5.63
CA GLN A 161 2.64 0.51 -6.68
C GLN A 161 1.63 1.53 -6.19
N ALA A 162 1.31 2.49 -7.05
CA ALA A 162 0.12 3.32 -6.88
C ALA A 162 -1.13 2.43 -6.90
N PHE A 163 -2.06 2.71 -6.00
CA PHE A 163 -3.30 1.95 -5.89
C PHE A 163 -4.22 2.30 -7.05
N PHE A 164 -4.64 1.29 -7.83
CA PHE A 164 -5.36 1.52 -9.08
C PHE A 164 -6.71 2.25 -8.93
N LYS A 165 -7.31 2.22 -7.74
CA LYS A 165 -8.57 2.94 -7.44
C LYS A 165 -8.34 4.37 -6.92
N ASP A 166 -7.14 4.68 -6.46
CA ASP A 166 -6.76 5.97 -5.87
C ASP A 166 -5.24 6.12 -6.00
N ASP A 167 -4.81 6.76 -7.08
CA ASP A 167 -3.39 6.94 -7.43
C ASP A 167 -2.66 7.94 -6.53
N SER A 168 -3.38 8.61 -5.62
CA SER A 168 -2.79 9.47 -4.59
C SER A 168 -2.08 8.69 -3.47
N LYS A 169 -2.16 7.35 -3.50
CA LYS A 169 -1.59 6.49 -2.48
C LYS A 169 -1.04 5.19 -3.03
N THR A 170 -0.08 4.64 -2.31
CA THR A 170 0.50 3.33 -2.61
C THR A 170 -0.26 2.21 -1.89
N ILE A 171 0.03 0.96 -2.24
CA ILE A 171 -0.45 -0.20 -1.48
C ILE A 171 0.12 -0.21 -0.06
N ASP A 172 1.35 0.22 0.14
CA ASP A 172 1.92 0.38 1.49
C ASP A 172 1.12 1.41 2.31
N ASP A 173 0.73 2.54 1.72
CA ASP A 173 -0.14 3.52 2.39
C ASP A 173 -1.50 2.93 2.74
N LEU A 174 -2.10 2.14 1.84
CA LEU A 174 -3.37 1.46 2.10
C LEU A 174 -3.26 0.49 3.28
N VAL A 175 -2.16 -0.27 3.38
CA VAL A 175 -1.90 -1.16 4.53
C VAL A 175 -1.68 -0.35 5.81
N LYS A 176 -0.94 0.76 5.75
CA LYS A 176 -0.71 1.64 6.90
C LYS A 176 -1.99 2.32 7.40
N GLU A 177 -2.88 2.71 6.50
CA GLU A 177 -4.23 3.19 6.83
C GLU A 177 -5.02 2.12 7.59
N ALA A 178 -4.96 0.86 7.14
CA ALA A 178 -5.57 -0.25 7.86
C ALA A 178 -4.94 -0.48 9.24
N ILE A 179 -3.61 -0.42 9.37
CA ILE A 179 -2.93 -0.51 10.67
C ILE A 179 -3.41 0.60 11.62
N ALA A 180 -3.60 1.81 11.11
CA ALA A 180 -4.11 2.93 11.89
C ALA A 180 -5.57 2.70 12.35
N LYS A 181 -6.39 2.12 11.48
CA LYS A 181 -7.80 1.76 11.77
C LYS A 181 -7.92 0.63 12.79
N PHE A 182 -7.19 -0.47 12.59
CA PHE A 182 -7.27 -1.66 13.45
C PHE A 182 -6.44 -1.53 14.73
N GLY A 183 -5.40 -0.69 14.72
CA GLY A 183 -4.51 -0.55 15.86
C GLY A 183 -3.57 -1.75 16.05
N GLU A 184 -3.39 -2.59 15.03
CA GLU A 184 -2.47 -3.75 15.01
C GLU A 184 -1.60 -3.71 13.76
N ASN A 185 -0.41 -4.29 13.83
CA ASN A 185 0.43 -4.50 12.66
C ASN A 185 -0.30 -5.40 11.65
N ILE A 186 -0.20 -5.05 10.37
CA ILE A 186 -0.77 -5.80 9.26
C ILE A 186 0.30 -5.88 8.19
N THR A 187 0.54 -7.07 7.66
CA THR A 187 1.55 -7.29 6.64
C THR A 187 1.01 -8.13 5.50
N VAL A 188 1.37 -7.78 4.27
CA VAL A 188 1.21 -8.69 3.12
C VAL A 188 2.38 -9.65 3.17
N ALA A 189 2.15 -10.91 3.49
CA ALA A 189 3.22 -11.90 3.65
C ALA A 189 3.71 -12.42 2.30
N ARG A 190 2.78 -12.74 1.40
CA ARG A 190 3.05 -13.23 0.04
C ARG A 190 1.79 -13.17 -0.81
N PHE A 191 1.98 -13.27 -2.12
CA PHE A 191 0.89 -13.41 -3.07
C PHE A 191 1.28 -14.34 -4.21
N VAL A 192 0.27 -14.81 -4.94
CA VAL A 192 0.45 -15.48 -6.22
C VAL A 192 -0.64 -15.02 -7.19
N ARG A 193 -0.28 -14.90 -8.46
CA ARG A 193 -1.17 -14.56 -9.55
C ARG A 193 -1.03 -15.59 -10.66
N PHE A 194 -2.14 -16.17 -11.06
CA PHE A 194 -2.24 -17.05 -12.22
C PHE A 194 -2.99 -16.33 -13.33
N GLN A 195 -2.55 -16.52 -14.56
CA GLN A 195 -3.23 -16.03 -15.76
C GLN A 195 -3.22 -17.11 -16.84
N VAL A 196 -4.39 -17.43 -17.39
CA VAL A 196 -4.51 -18.38 -18.50
C VAL A 196 -3.73 -17.85 -19.71
N GLY A 197 -2.78 -18.64 -20.19
CA GLY A 197 -1.88 -18.25 -21.28
C GLY A 197 -0.99 -17.05 -20.93
N GLY A 198 -0.79 -16.77 -19.63
CA GLY A 198 0.21 -15.81 -19.17
C GLY A 198 1.62 -16.26 -19.58
N LEU A 199 2.48 -15.27 -19.84
CA LEU A 199 3.92 -15.44 -20.01
C LEU A 199 4.60 -15.49 -18.65
#